data_AF-A0A354UBY8-F1
#
_entry.id   AF-A0A354UBY8-F1
#
_cell.length_a   1.000
_cell.length_b   1.000
_cell.length_c   1.000
_cell.angle_alpha   90.00
_cell.angle_beta   90.00
_cell.angle_gamma   90.00
#
_symmetry.space_group_name_H-M   'P 1'
#
loop_
_entity.id
_entity.type
_entity.pdbx_description
1 polymer ?
#
loop_
_entity_poly.entity_id
_entity_poly.type
_entity_poly.pdbx_seq_one_letter_code
_entity_poly.pdbx_strand_id
1 'polypeptide(L)'
;MGLFKKIFSALKKTKDSLSAKLSALFKSGKIGNEFYEELEEILISADISLNTVEAIVSDLKDEVKEKKIKDKDQVTAILKELIEGIF
;
A
#
# COMPACT_ATOMS: atom_id res chain seq x y z
N MET A 1 -17.94 5.20 17.85
CA MET A 1 -16.91 4.94 16.82
C MET A 1 -16.03 6.19 16.64
N GLY A 2 -15.06 6.46 17.52
CA GLY A 2 -14.45 7.80 17.61
C GLY A 2 -12.94 7.87 17.82
N LEU A 3 -12.25 6.74 17.90
CA LEU A 3 -10.80 6.70 18.12
C LEU A 3 -10.07 6.44 16.79
N PHE A 4 -10.53 5.45 16.02
CA PHE A 4 -9.95 5.07 14.71
C PHE A 4 -10.04 6.16 13.64
N LYS A 5 -11.18 6.84 13.50
CA LYS A 5 -11.35 7.98 12.59
C LYS A 5 -10.42 9.17 12.94
N LYS A 6 -10.07 9.30 14.22
CA LYS A 6 -9.16 10.34 14.73
C LYS A 6 -7.70 9.98 14.44
N ILE A 7 -7.33 8.71 14.54
CA ILE A 7 -6.01 8.20 14.13
C ILE A 7 -5.85 8.34 12.62
N PHE A 8 -6.85 7.93 11.83
CA PHE A 8 -6.84 8.08 10.36
C PHE A 8 -6.82 9.55 9.91
N SER A 9 -7.45 10.45 10.67
CA SER A 9 -7.39 11.89 10.46
C SER A 9 -6.07 12.53 10.94
N ALA A 10 -5.38 11.94 11.93
CA ALA A 10 -4.08 12.40 12.42
C ALA A 10 -2.95 11.92 11.50
N LEU A 11 -3.09 10.73 10.92
CA LEU A 11 -2.24 10.19 9.86
C LEU A 11 -2.47 10.86 8.50
N LYS A 12 -3.31 11.90 8.39
CA LYS A 12 -3.60 12.57 7.12
C LYS A 12 -2.34 13.04 6.38
N LYS A 13 -1.33 13.55 7.11
CA LYS A 13 -0.01 13.88 6.55
C LYS A 13 0.79 12.65 6.10
N THR A 14 0.74 11.56 6.88
CA THR A 14 1.38 10.28 6.53
C THR A 14 0.71 9.64 5.33
N LYS A 15 -0.62 9.70 5.25
CA LYS A 15 -1.45 9.27 4.12
C LYS A 15 -1.16 10.08 2.88
N ASP A 16 -1.05 11.41 2.98
CA ASP A 16 -0.77 12.26 1.81
C ASP A 16 0.66 11.99 1.29
N SER A 17 1.65 11.85 2.19
CA SER A 17 3.03 11.49 1.83
C SER A 17 3.14 10.08 1.24
N LEU A 18 2.49 9.10 1.88
CA LEU A 18 2.43 7.72 1.42
C LEU A 18 1.70 7.63 0.08
N SER A 19 0.57 8.32 -0.08
CA SER A 19 -0.20 8.35 -1.34
C SER A 19 0.61 8.99 -2.46
N ALA A 20 1.43 10.01 -2.18
CA ALA A 20 2.31 10.62 -3.17
C ALA A 20 3.45 9.67 -3.59
N LYS A 21 4.11 9.02 -2.62
CA LYS A 21 5.17 8.02 -2.88
C LYS A 21 4.62 6.81 -3.65
N LEU A 22 3.46 6.31 -3.23
CA LEU A 22 2.75 5.24 -3.93
C LEU A 22 2.36 5.67 -5.34
N SER A 23 1.81 6.87 -5.53
CA SER A 23 1.49 7.38 -6.88
C SER A 23 2.73 7.49 -7.78
N ALA A 24 3.90 7.80 -7.22
CA ALA A 24 5.16 7.82 -7.95
C ALA A 24 5.64 6.41 -8.30
N LEU A 25 5.58 5.48 -7.34
CA LEU A 25 5.87 4.06 -7.54
C LEU A 25 4.93 3.44 -8.61
N PHE A 26 3.65 3.76 -8.56
CA PHE A 26 2.70 3.30 -9.56
C PHE A 26 2.97 3.93 -10.93
N LYS A 27 3.63 5.09 -11.02
CA LYS A 27 4.10 5.64 -12.30
C LYS A 27 5.37 4.97 -12.80
N SER A 28 6.27 4.52 -11.92
CA SER A 28 7.47 3.76 -12.30
C SER A 28 7.11 2.36 -12.80
N GLY A 29 7.04 2.19 -14.12
CA GLY A 29 7.24 0.89 -14.76
C GLY A 29 6.22 -0.22 -14.48
N LYS A 30 6.61 -1.46 -14.78
CA LYS A 30 5.75 -2.66 -14.71
C LYS A 30 5.62 -3.14 -13.26
N ILE A 31 4.45 -3.69 -12.93
CA ILE A 31 4.28 -4.46 -11.70
C ILE A 31 5.15 -5.73 -11.83
N GLY A 32 6.17 -5.81 -10.98
CA GLY A 32 7.17 -6.86 -10.95
C GLY A 32 7.89 -6.85 -9.60
N ASN A 33 8.93 -7.66 -9.43
CA ASN A 33 9.62 -7.79 -8.13
C ASN A 33 10.14 -6.44 -7.62
N GLU A 34 10.75 -5.63 -8.49
CA GLU A 34 11.26 -4.29 -8.15
C GLU A 34 10.17 -3.36 -7.60
N PHE A 35 8.95 -3.41 -8.19
CA PHE A 35 7.81 -2.65 -7.68
C PHE A 35 7.44 -3.06 -6.25
N TYR A 36 7.47 -4.36 -5.94
CA TYR A 36 7.12 -4.85 -4.61
C TYR A 36 8.22 -4.53 -3.59
N GLU A 37 9.49 -4.62 -3.95
CA GLU A 37 10.60 -4.23 -3.08
C GLU A 37 10.52 -2.73 -2.73
N GLU A 38 10.28 -1.88 -3.72
CA GLU A 38 10.16 -0.43 -3.51
C GLU A 38 8.87 -0.08 -2.71
N LEU A 39 7.80 -0.86 -2.87
CA LEU A 39 6.59 -0.77 -2.04
C LEU A 39 6.90 -1.11 -0.57
N GLU A 40 7.66 -2.18 -0.30
CA GLU A 40 8.05 -2.56 1.05
C GLU A 40 8.83 -1.45 1.74
N GLU A 41 9.85 -0.89 1.07
CA GLU A 41 10.63 0.23 1.60
C GLU A 41 9.75 1.44 1.94
N ILE A 42 8.79 1.77 1.07
CA ILE A 42 7.86 2.88 1.29
C ILE A 42 7.00 2.63 2.53
N LEU A 43 6.44 1.42 2.70
CA LEU A 43 5.58 1.08 3.83
C LEU A 43 6.37 1.04 5.15
N ILE A 44 7.59 0.48 5.15
CA ILE A 44 8.48 0.50 6.31
C ILE A 44 8.83 1.95 6.69
N SER A 45 9.09 2.82 5.70
CA SER A 45 9.36 4.26 5.94
C SER A 45 8.16 5.03 6.52
N ALA A 46 6.97 4.43 6.49
CA ALA A 46 5.73 5.00 7.02
C ALA A 46 5.38 4.48 8.43
N ASP A 47 6.37 3.97 9.17
CA ASP A 47 6.24 3.38 10.52
C ASP A 47 5.40 2.10 10.58
N ILE A 48 5.34 1.33 9.47
CA ILE A 48 4.72 0.00 9.44
C ILE A 48 5.78 -1.06 9.72
N SER A 49 5.47 -2.00 10.61
CA SER A 49 6.38 -3.09 10.99
C SER A 49 6.67 -4.04 9.83
N LEU A 50 7.90 -4.55 9.72
CA LEU A 50 8.33 -5.52 8.69
C LEU A 50 7.33 -6.66 8.47
N ASN A 51 6.91 -7.34 9.54
CA ASN A 51 5.95 -8.45 9.46
C ASN A 51 4.61 -8.04 8.83
N THR A 52 4.13 -6.83 9.12
CA THR A 52 2.89 -6.29 8.56
C THR A 52 3.07 -5.92 7.09
N VAL A 53 4.24 -5.36 6.74
CA VAL A 53 4.58 -5.03 5.35
C VAL A 53 4.66 -6.29 4.49
N GLU A 54 5.34 -7.34 4.95
CA GLU A 54 5.42 -8.63 4.25
C GLU A 54 4.02 -9.22 4.02
N ALA A 55 3.13 -9.16 5.01
CA ALA A 55 1.75 -9.61 4.88
C ALA A 55 0.99 -8.80 3.81
N ILE A 56 1.04 -7.47 3.87
CA ILE A 56 0.39 -6.58 2.88
C ILE A 56 0.87 -6.88 1.47
N VAL A 57 2.19 -7.04 1.27
CA VAL A 57 2.77 -7.25 -0.05
C VAL A 57 2.46 -8.65 -0.57
N SER A 58 2.43 -9.66 0.30
CA SER A 58 1.98 -11.01 -0.07
C SER A 58 0.51 -10.99 -0.51
N ASP A 59 -0.37 -10.41 0.29
CA ASP A 59 -1.80 -10.34 -0.02
C ASP A 59 -2.06 -9.54 -1.31
N LEU A 60 -1.32 -8.45 -1.52
CA LEU A 60 -1.38 -7.67 -2.75
C LEU A 60 -0.96 -8.49 -3.97
N LYS A 61 0.14 -9.25 -3.86
CA LYS A 61 0.62 -10.13 -4.96
C LYS A 61 -0.43 -11.18 -5.31
N ASP A 62 -1.03 -11.81 -4.31
CA ASP A 62 -2.04 -12.83 -4.50
C ASP A 62 -3.30 -12.25 -5.15
N GLU A 63 -3.83 -11.14 -4.63
CA GLU A 63 -4.99 -10.44 -5.19
C GLU A 63 -4.78 -9.99 -6.64
N VAL A 64 -3.60 -9.42 -6.94
CA VAL A 64 -3.25 -8.98 -8.30
C VAL A 64 -3.18 -10.18 -9.25
N LYS A 65 -2.65 -11.31 -8.78
CA LYS A 65 -2.53 -12.55 -9.56
C LYS A 65 -3.88 -13.23 -9.78
N GLU A 66 -4.70 -13.34 -8.75
CA GLU A 66 -6.03 -13.94 -8.80
C GLU A 66 -6.96 -13.14 -9.71
N LYS A 67 -6.99 -11.83 -9.54
CA LYS A 67 -7.81 -10.92 -10.36
C LYS A 67 -7.19 -10.60 -11.72
N LYS A 68 -5.98 -11.14 -12.01
CA LYS A 68 -5.19 -10.89 -13.24
C LYS A 68 -5.05 -9.40 -13.55
N ILE A 69 -4.88 -8.60 -12.51
CA ILE A 69 -4.82 -7.15 -12.63
C ILE A 69 -3.48 -6.77 -13.24
N LYS A 70 -3.55 -6.02 -14.33
CA LYS A 70 -2.40 -5.40 -14.98
C LYS A 70 -2.45 -3.88 -14.90
N ASP A 71 -3.57 -3.37 -14.41
CA ASP A 71 -3.86 -1.95 -14.31
C ASP A 71 -3.36 -1.41 -12.97
N LYS A 72 -2.63 -0.30 -13.05
CA LYS A 72 -1.95 0.30 -11.89
C LYS A 72 -2.93 0.93 -10.93
N ASP A 73 -3.98 1.58 -11.44
CA ASP A 73 -5.01 2.21 -10.61
C ASP A 73 -5.77 1.15 -9.80
N GLN A 74 -6.02 -0.02 -10.39
CA GLN A 74 -6.62 -1.15 -9.68
C GLN A 74 -5.72 -1.71 -8.57
N VAL A 75 -4.40 -1.82 -8.80
CA VAL A 75 -3.46 -2.26 -7.75
C VAL A 75 -3.37 -1.24 -6.62
N THR A 76 -3.40 0.05 -6.93
CA THR A 76 -3.46 1.12 -5.92
C THR A 76 -4.73 1.00 -5.08
N ALA A 77 -5.87 0.70 -5.70
CA ALA A 77 -7.14 0.53 -4.98
C ALA A 77 -7.08 -0.64 -4.00
N ILE A 78 -6.58 -1.80 -4.44
CA ILE A 78 -6.44 -2.99 -3.57
C ILE A 78 -5.47 -2.74 -2.43
N LEU A 79 -4.30 -2.15 -2.70
CA LEU A 79 -3.33 -1.82 -1.66
C LEU A 79 -3.96 -0.93 -0.58
N LYS A 80 -4.77 0.05 -0.99
CA LYS A 80 -5.48 0.92 -0.07
C LYS A 80 -6.50 0.15 0.78
N GLU A 81 -7.24 -0.77 0.18
CA GLU A 81 -8.19 -1.65 0.90
C GLU A 81 -7.46 -2.55 1.90
N LEU A 82 -6.33 -3.15 1.53
CA LEU A 82 -5.51 -3.99 2.43
C LEU A 82 -4.98 -3.19 3.62
N ILE A 83 -4.46 -1.98 3.37
CA ILE A 83 -4.00 -1.08 4.44
C ILE A 83 -5.19 -0.67 5.33
N GLU A 84 -6.33 -0.28 4.75
CA GLU A 84 -7.54 0.07 5.52
C GLU A 84 -8.11 -1.10 6.32
N GLY A 85 -7.89 -2.35 5.89
CA GLY A 85 -8.33 -3.55 6.62
C GLY A 85 -7.48 -3.89 7.85
N ILE A 86 -6.25 -3.38 7.93
CA ILE A 86 -5.30 -3.63 9.03
C ILE A 86 -5.48 -2.62 10.18
N PHE A 87 -6.01 -1.42 9.90
CA PHE A 87 -6.13 -0.29 10.85
C PHE A 87 -7.57 -0.04 11.33
#